data_AF-A0A971L9P5-F1
#
_entry.id   AF-A0A971L9P5-F1
#
_cell.length_a   1.000
_cell.length_b   1.000
_cell.length_c   1.000
_cell.angle_alpha   90.00
_cell.angle_beta   90.00
_cell.angle_gamma   90.00
#
_symmetry.space_group_name_H-M   'P 1'
#
loop_
_entity.id
_entity.type
_entity.pdbx_description
1 polymer ?
#
loop_
_entity_poly.entity_id
_entity_poly.type
_entity_poly.pdbx_seq_one_letter_code
_entity_poly.pdbx_strand_id
1 'polypeptide(L)'
;KEISLQEIPYQDAKTLELLRSGQTLGIFQLESSGMRKLLVQLAPESFEDLIPLVALYRPGPLGSGMTEDFIQRRHGEKEVTYLHPRLEEVLKPTYGIILYQEQVMQICSRLGGFSLGEADLVRRAMGKKKPEVLAAMRQKFLAGAEAQGIEVQVAEKIFDLMEYFAGYGFNKSHSAAYALVAYWTAYFKANYPQAFMAALLTSVIGNSDKVGLYIEECKRMGIPVYPPDVNKSQIKFTEEGEGIRFGLLAVKNLGEGAIAAILQEREKAPFTSLSDFCRRLDPGVINKRAVESLIKAGAFASTGQTRRAMIESLPTVFENSQRLAAARREGQLSFFDLEGDFIVPETEDRRPVEEYPPATLLAMEKEYLGVYLTGNPLDPWKEKFKKNGIPSIMEIIEDDRERQVVAGGVVSAWKRMVTKAGKLMATFRLEDMTGSLEVLVFPKLYEEVHETAGNDRVVVVKGRLDTAEEEKKLLASQIRWLS
;
A
#
# COMPACT_ATOMS: atom_id res chain seq x y z
N LYS A 1 5.08 -17.46 -17.51
CA LYS A 1 6.17 -18.31 -16.98
C LYS A 1 5.66 -18.96 -15.71
N GLU A 2 5.75 -20.29 -15.60
CA GLU A 2 5.44 -20.99 -14.36
C GLU A 2 6.64 -20.86 -13.41
N ILE A 3 6.41 -20.53 -12.14
CA ILE A 3 7.46 -20.31 -11.15
C ILE A 3 7.08 -21.06 -9.87
N SER A 4 7.94 -21.98 -9.44
CA SER A 4 7.82 -22.63 -8.15
C SER A 4 8.42 -21.73 -7.06
N LEU A 5 7.68 -21.47 -5.98
CA LEU A 5 8.16 -20.64 -4.86
C LEU A 5 9.39 -21.23 -4.18
N GLN A 6 9.54 -22.56 -4.21
CA GLN A 6 10.65 -23.29 -3.59
C GLN A 6 11.95 -23.15 -4.38
N GLU A 7 11.87 -22.74 -5.65
CA GLU A 7 13.02 -22.58 -6.54
C GLU A 7 13.54 -21.13 -6.57
N ILE A 8 12.87 -20.21 -5.87
CA ILE A 8 13.29 -18.81 -5.80
C ILE A 8 14.59 -18.72 -4.98
N PRO A 9 15.68 -18.16 -5.54
CA PRO A 9 16.95 -18.07 -4.85
C PRO A 9 16.89 -17.05 -3.70
N TYR A 10 17.51 -17.38 -2.56
CA TYR A 10 17.54 -16.54 -1.36
C TYR A 10 18.55 -15.38 -1.38
N GLN A 11 19.28 -15.23 -2.49
CA GLN A 11 20.31 -14.20 -2.69
C GLN A 11 20.13 -13.49 -4.04
N ASP A 12 18.88 -13.32 -4.49
CA ASP A 12 18.60 -12.63 -5.75
C ASP A 12 18.99 -11.15 -5.65
N ALA A 13 19.93 -10.71 -6.50
CA ALA A 13 20.52 -9.38 -6.42
C ALA A 13 19.48 -8.26 -6.57
N LYS A 14 18.53 -8.39 -7.51
CA LYS A 14 17.47 -7.40 -7.72
C LYS A 14 16.54 -7.29 -6.51
N THR A 15 16.20 -8.43 -5.91
CA THR A 15 15.37 -8.48 -4.71
C THR A 15 16.05 -7.77 -3.54
N LEU A 16 17.33 -8.06 -3.30
CA LEU A 16 18.11 -7.44 -2.23
C LEU A 16 18.35 -5.94 -2.48
N GLU A 17 18.58 -5.52 -3.72
CA GLU A 17 18.65 -4.11 -4.10
C GLU A 17 17.34 -3.38 -3.80
N LEU A 18 16.20 -3.96 -4.19
CA LEU A 18 14.89 -3.40 -3.90
C LEU A 18 14.69 -3.24 -2.38
N LEU A 19 15.02 -4.28 -1.60
CA LEU A 19 14.90 -4.24 -0.14
C LEU A 19 15.80 -3.15 0.47
N ARG A 20 17.08 -3.09 0.08
CA ARG A 20 18.04 -2.06 0.56
C ARG A 20 17.62 -0.63 0.21
N SER A 21 16.92 -0.44 -0.90
CA SER A 21 16.40 0.88 -1.29
C SER A 21 15.18 1.35 -0.48
N GLY A 22 14.56 0.47 0.32
CA GLY A 22 13.34 0.79 1.07
C GLY A 22 12.09 0.95 0.19
N GLN A 23 12.15 0.61 -1.10
CA GLN A 23 11.04 0.72 -2.06
C GLN A 23 10.03 -0.44 -1.93
N THR A 24 9.60 -0.72 -0.70
CA THR A 24 8.86 -1.93 -0.33
C THR A 24 7.36 -1.73 -0.20
N LEU A 25 6.81 -0.68 -0.83
CA LEU A 25 5.36 -0.50 -0.89
C LEU A 25 4.71 -1.70 -1.58
N GLY A 26 3.67 -2.28 -0.96
CA GLY A 26 3.04 -3.52 -1.42
C GLY A 26 3.77 -4.82 -1.05
N ILE A 27 4.92 -4.76 -0.36
CA ILE A 27 5.63 -5.95 0.11
C ILE A 27 5.12 -6.32 1.48
N PHE A 28 4.74 -7.58 1.63
CA PHE A 28 4.13 -8.11 2.84
C PHE A 28 4.98 -7.79 4.10
N GLN A 29 4.34 -7.23 5.13
CA GLN A 29 4.94 -6.75 6.39
C GLN A 29 5.95 -5.60 6.31
N LEU A 30 6.43 -5.23 5.12
CA LEU A 30 7.51 -4.26 4.94
C LEU A 30 7.05 -2.88 4.44
N GLU A 31 5.75 -2.56 4.51
CA GLU A 31 5.20 -1.33 3.90
C GLU A 31 5.29 -0.08 4.78
N SER A 32 5.26 -0.24 6.12
CA SER A 32 5.17 0.92 7.03
C SER A 32 6.42 1.82 6.92
N SER A 33 6.26 3.13 7.13
CA SER A 33 7.37 4.09 7.01
C SER A 33 8.55 3.75 7.92
N GLY A 34 8.31 3.45 9.20
CA GLY A 34 9.39 3.05 10.11
C GLY A 34 10.02 1.71 9.76
N MET A 35 9.25 0.73 9.26
CA MET A 35 9.83 -0.55 8.79
C MET A 35 10.73 -0.34 7.57
N ARG A 36 10.32 0.53 6.63
CA ARG A 36 11.14 0.92 5.48
C ARG A 36 12.45 1.57 5.90
N LYS A 37 12.40 2.50 6.85
CA LYS A 37 13.60 3.13 7.43
C LYS A 37 14.53 2.09 8.05
N LEU A 38 13.97 1.20 8.88
CA LEU A 38 14.73 0.12 9.50
C LEU A 38 15.38 -0.80 8.46
N LEU A 39 14.66 -1.13 7.38
CA LEU A 39 15.18 -1.96 6.30
C LEU A 39 16.36 -1.30 5.57
N VAL A 40 16.28 0.01 5.30
CA VAL A 40 17.38 0.79 4.69
C VAL A 40 18.59 0.83 5.62
N GLN A 41 18.38 1.06 6.92
CA GLN A 41 19.46 1.07 7.91
C GLN A 41 20.10 -0.31 8.08
N LEU A 42 19.31 -1.38 8.06
CA LEU A 42 19.80 -2.75 8.16
C LEU A 42 20.61 -3.15 6.93
N ALA A 43 20.21 -2.67 5.74
CA ALA A 43 20.79 -2.97 4.44
C ALA A 43 20.98 -4.50 4.22
N PRO A 44 19.89 -5.28 4.08
CA PRO A 44 19.98 -6.74 4.03
C PRO A 44 20.81 -7.25 2.85
N GLU A 45 21.62 -8.28 3.10
CA GLU A 45 22.50 -8.94 2.12
C GLU A 45 22.04 -10.37 1.81
N SER A 46 21.14 -10.93 2.62
CA SER A 46 20.50 -12.21 2.36
C SER A 46 19.08 -12.27 2.93
N PHE A 47 18.35 -13.33 2.57
CA PHE A 47 17.04 -13.63 3.15
C PHE A 47 17.06 -13.68 4.69
N GLU A 48 18.11 -14.23 5.28
CA GLU A 48 18.23 -14.41 6.73
C GLU A 48 18.18 -13.08 7.50
N ASP A 49 18.61 -11.97 6.87
CA ASP A 49 18.52 -10.62 7.45
C ASP A 49 17.08 -10.13 7.60
N LEU A 50 16.11 -10.71 6.89
CA LEU A 50 14.70 -10.35 7.04
C LEU A 50 14.05 -10.97 8.27
N ILE A 51 14.59 -12.10 8.75
CA ILE A 51 14.07 -12.83 9.91
C ILE A 51 14.11 -11.97 11.19
N PRO A 52 15.17 -11.21 11.50
CA PRO A 52 15.22 -10.35 12.69
C PRO A 52 14.36 -9.08 12.57
N LEU A 53 14.07 -8.57 11.36
CA LEU A 53 13.32 -7.32 11.20
C LEU A 53 11.95 -7.33 11.90
N VAL A 54 11.19 -8.42 11.73
CA VAL A 54 9.86 -8.57 12.34
C VAL A 54 9.95 -8.64 13.87
N ALA A 55 11.05 -9.20 14.38
CA ALA A 55 11.30 -9.28 15.82
C ALA A 55 11.74 -7.93 16.40
N LEU A 56 12.58 -7.18 15.67
CA LEU A 56 13.16 -5.89 16.08
C LEU A 56 12.16 -4.72 15.96
N TYR A 57 11.29 -4.73 14.94
CA TYR A 57 10.33 -3.63 14.73
C TYR A 57 9.09 -3.75 15.62
N ARG A 58 9.32 -3.70 16.94
CA ARG A 58 8.29 -3.78 17.99
C ARG A 58 8.57 -2.74 19.08
N PRO A 59 7.55 -2.21 19.78
CA PRO A 59 7.75 -1.14 20.77
C PRO A 59 8.78 -1.45 21.86
N GLY A 60 8.93 -2.72 22.25
CA GLY A 60 9.92 -3.15 23.24
C GLY A 60 11.36 -2.99 22.75
N PRO A 61 11.78 -3.75 21.73
CA PRO A 61 13.13 -3.65 21.15
C PRO A 61 13.51 -2.25 20.64
N LEU A 62 12.57 -1.51 20.04
CA LEU A 62 12.80 -0.12 19.60
C LEU A 62 13.05 0.83 20.78
N GLY A 63 12.40 0.59 21.92
CA GLY A 63 12.56 1.45 23.10
C GLY A 63 13.78 1.13 23.97
N SER A 64 14.42 -0.02 23.78
CA SER A 64 15.54 -0.47 24.61
C SER A 64 16.93 -0.18 24.03
N GLY A 65 17.01 0.37 22.82
CA GLY A 65 18.28 0.52 22.09
C GLY A 65 18.76 -0.78 21.42
N MET A 66 17.99 -1.87 21.48
CA MET A 66 18.38 -3.18 20.95
C MET A 66 18.52 -3.14 19.42
N THR A 67 17.63 -2.44 18.75
CA THR A 67 17.61 -2.35 17.29
C THR A 67 18.84 -1.62 16.77
N GLU A 68 19.20 -0.51 17.40
CA GLU A 68 20.41 0.26 17.09
C GLU A 68 21.67 -0.57 17.34
N ASP A 69 21.75 -1.25 18.49
CA ASP A 69 22.86 -2.15 18.82
C ASP A 69 23.01 -3.28 17.78
N PHE A 70 21.90 -3.83 17.30
CA PHE A 70 21.90 -4.88 16.28
C PHE A 70 22.50 -4.36 14.96
N ILE A 71 22.05 -3.19 14.51
CA ILE A 71 22.49 -2.58 13.25
C ILE A 71 23.97 -2.20 13.31
N GLN A 72 24.42 -1.55 14.40
CA GLN A 72 25.82 -1.16 14.57
C GLN A 72 26.76 -2.37 14.57
N ARG A 73 26.36 -3.45 15.25
CA ARG A 73 27.16 -4.68 15.27
C ARG A 73 27.17 -5.39 13.92
N ARG A 74 26.04 -5.39 13.21
CA ARG A 74 25.96 -5.91 11.84
C ARG A 74 26.96 -5.21 10.92
N HIS A 75 27.04 -3.89 10.99
CA HIS A 75 27.92 -3.07 10.15
C HIS A 75 29.38 -3.01 10.65
N GLY A 76 29.69 -3.67 11.77
CA GLY A 76 31.02 -3.66 12.37
C GLY A 76 31.40 -2.34 13.04
N GLU A 77 30.43 -1.44 13.24
CA GLU A 77 30.61 -0.16 13.96
C GLU A 77 30.73 -0.38 15.47
N LYS A 78 30.20 -1.49 15.98
CA LYS A 78 30.29 -1.92 17.37
C LYS A 78 30.79 -3.37 17.43
N GLU A 79 31.76 -3.62 18.31
CA GLU A 79 32.34 -4.95 18.49
C GLU A 79 31.29 -5.96 19.02
N VAL A 80 31.24 -7.13 18.38
CA VAL A 80 30.41 -8.25 18.85
C VAL A 80 31.14 -8.96 19.97
N THR A 81 30.62 -8.82 21.19
CA THR A 81 31.18 -9.47 22.37
C THR A 81 30.23 -10.54 22.92
N TYR A 82 30.82 -11.58 23.50
CA TYR A 82 30.10 -12.70 24.13
C TYR A 82 30.55 -12.84 25.58
N LEU A 83 29.60 -13.04 26.49
CA LEU A 83 29.92 -13.31 27.90
C LEU A 83 30.69 -14.63 28.10
N HIS A 84 30.57 -15.56 27.14
CA HIS A 84 31.27 -16.83 27.14
C HIS A 84 31.42 -17.35 25.69
N PRO A 85 32.55 -18.00 25.31
CA PRO A 85 32.77 -18.47 23.95
C PRO A 85 31.67 -19.39 23.40
N ARG A 86 31.09 -20.25 24.24
CA ARG A 86 29.98 -21.15 23.84
C ARG A 86 28.69 -20.42 23.43
N LEU A 87 28.53 -19.13 23.74
CA LEU A 87 27.39 -18.34 23.28
C LEU A 87 27.50 -17.97 21.80
N GLU A 88 28.70 -17.94 21.24
CA GLU A 88 28.92 -17.57 19.85
C GLU A 88 28.10 -18.45 18.90
N GLU A 89 28.09 -19.76 19.10
CA GLU A 89 27.32 -20.68 18.23
C GLU A 89 25.81 -20.39 18.21
N VAL A 90 25.25 -19.83 19.27
CA VAL A 90 23.81 -19.55 19.40
C VAL A 90 23.47 -18.13 18.95
N LEU A 91 24.36 -17.17 19.23
CA LEU A 91 24.11 -15.74 19.07
C LEU A 91 24.82 -15.11 17.88
N LYS A 92 25.69 -15.85 17.18
CA LYS A 92 26.35 -15.38 15.94
C LYS A 92 25.36 -14.89 14.88
N PRO A 93 24.24 -15.58 14.58
CA PRO A 93 23.26 -15.10 13.60
C PRO A 93 22.56 -13.79 13.99
N THR A 94 22.68 -13.36 15.24
CA THR A 94 22.06 -12.14 15.78
C THR A 94 23.11 -11.22 16.42
N TYR A 95 24.37 -11.32 15.98
CA TYR A 95 25.46 -10.43 16.40
C TYR A 95 25.61 -10.32 17.93
N GLY A 96 25.46 -11.43 18.65
CA GLY A 96 25.61 -11.49 20.10
C GLY A 96 24.38 -11.01 20.89
N ILE A 97 23.26 -10.72 20.23
CA ILE A 97 22.03 -10.25 20.88
C ILE A 97 21.05 -11.42 21.04
N ILE A 98 20.48 -11.59 22.23
CA ILE A 98 19.41 -12.55 22.48
C ILE A 98 18.10 -11.96 21.93
N LEU A 99 17.66 -12.46 20.77
CA LEU A 99 16.48 -11.97 20.08
C LEU A 99 15.32 -12.98 20.08
N TYR A 100 15.66 -14.27 20.04
CA TYR A 100 14.67 -15.34 19.85
C TYR A 100 14.48 -16.21 21.09
N GLN A 101 13.26 -16.72 21.23
CA GLN A 101 12.88 -17.71 22.22
C GLN A 101 13.73 -18.99 22.11
N GLU A 102 14.01 -19.42 20.89
CA GLU A 102 14.83 -20.59 20.58
C GLU A 102 16.29 -20.39 21.01
N GLN A 103 16.80 -19.15 21.02
CA GLN A 103 18.15 -18.86 21.52
C GLN A 103 18.22 -19.04 23.04
N VAL A 104 17.21 -18.57 23.78
CA VAL A 104 17.11 -18.83 25.23
C VAL A 104 17.09 -20.33 25.50
N MET A 105 16.30 -21.09 24.74
CA MET A 105 16.23 -22.54 24.89
C MET A 105 17.58 -23.22 24.62
N GLN A 106 18.28 -22.80 23.56
CA GLN A 106 19.62 -23.31 23.22
C GLN A 106 20.67 -22.94 24.27
N ILE A 107 20.61 -21.74 24.84
CA ILE A 107 21.52 -21.32 25.92
C ILE A 107 21.27 -22.16 27.17
N CYS A 108 20.01 -22.32 27.61
CA CYS A 108 19.66 -23.16 28.75
C CYS A 108 20.14 -24.61 28.56
N SER A 109 19.93 -25.18 27.37
CA SER A 109 20.33 -26.56 27.09
C SER A 109 21.85 -26.72 27.06
N ARG A 110 22.53 -25.85 26.31
CA ARG A 110 23.98 -25.96 26.09
C ARG A 110 24.78 -25.58 27.31
N LEU A 111 24.44 -24.51 28.02
CA LEU A 111 25.23 -24.02 29.16
C LEU A 111 24.72 -24.58 30.49
N GLY A 112 23.40 -24.66 30.67
CA GLY A 112 22.79 -25.11 31.92
C GLY A 112 22.49 -26.61 31.99
N GLY A 113 22.77 -27.38 30.93
CA GLY A 113 22.52 -28.83 30.90
C GLY A 113 21.04 -29.23 30.86
N PHE A 114 20.14 -28.32 30.48
CA PHE A 114 18.71 -28.62 30.36
C PHE A 114 18.44 -29.48 29.12
N SER A 115 17.46 -30.38 29.21
CA SER A 115 16.82 -30.90 27.98
C SER A 115 16.06 -29.77 27.27
N LEU A 116 15.83 -29.90 25.96
CA LEU A 116 15.08 -28.89 25.20
C LEU A 116 13.64 -28.70 25.74
N GLY A 117 13.03 -29.76 26.27
CA GLY A 117 11.71 -29.70 26.91
C GLY A 117 11.73 -28.87 28.19
N GLU A 118 12.74 -29.06 29.05
CA GLU A 118 12.91 -28.25 30.25
C GLU A 118 13.28 -26.80 29.91
N ALA A 119 14.07 -26.58 28.86
CA ALA A 119 14.41 -25.25 28.38
C ALA A 119 13.17 -24.45 27.91
N ASP A 120 12.17 -25.10 27.30
CA ASP A 120 10.87 -24.45 27.02
C ASP A 120 10.12 -24.07 28.31
N LEU A 121 10.24 -24.86 29.38
CA LEU A 121 9.66 -24.49 30.67
C LEU A 121 10.31 -23.22 31.23
N VAL A 122 11.64 -23.07 31.10
CA VAL A 122 12.37 -21.84 31.48
C VAL A 122 11.84 -20.65 30.69
N ARG A 123 11.76 -20.78 29.36
CA ARG A 123 11.21 -19.73 28.48
C ARG A 123 9.77 -19.33 28.89
N ARG A 124 8.90 -20.30 29.18
CA ARG A 124 7.53 -20.04 29.66
C ARG A 124 7.50 -19.34 31.02
N ALA A 125 8.39 -19.73 31.93
CA ALA A 125 8.51 -19.15 33.26
C ALA A 125 8.94 -17.68 33.19
N MET A 126 9.93 -17.37 32.34
CA MET A 126 10.41 -16.00 32.11
C MET A 126 9.30 -15.11 31.52
N GLY A 127 8.57 -15.59 30.53
CA GLY A 127 7.44 -14.84 29.95
C GLY A 127 6.30 -14.55 30.94
N LYS A 128 6.05 -15.46 31.89
CA LYS A 128 5.02 -15.30 32.94
C LYS A 128 5.52 -14.62 34.21
N LYS A 129 6.82 -14.30 34.31
CA LYS A 129 7.47 -13.67 35.48
C LYS A 129 7.10 -14.33 36.82
N LYS A 130 7.15 -15.66 36.90
CA LYS A 130 6.84 -16.41 38.14
C LYS A 130 8.09 -16.51 39.03
N PRO A 131 8.20 -15.75 40.14
CA PRO A 131 9.46 -15.59 40.87
C PRO A 131 10.02 -16.90 41.43
N GLU A 132 9.17 -17.72 42.05
CA GLU A 132 9.57 -18.99 42.67
C GLU A 132 10.10 -19.99 41.63
N VAL A 133 9.45 -20.07 40.47
CA VAL A 133 9.85 -20.95 39.37
C VAL A 133 11.17 -20.47 38.77
N LEU A 134 11.33 -19.16 38.58
CA LEU A 134 12.56 -18.58 38.06
C LEU A 134 13.75 -18.77 39.00
N ALA A 135 13.56 -18.65 40.31
CA ALA A 135 14.60 -18.90 41.31
C ALA A 135 15.09 -20.35 41.26
N ALA A 136 14.16 -21.32 41.19
CA ALA A 136 14.51 -22.74 41.07
C ALA A 136 15.25 -23.04 39.76
N MET A 137 14.80 -22.46 38.64
CA MET A 137 15.46 -22.64 37.34
C MET A 137 16.83 -21.96 37.28
N ARG A 138 17.00 -20.80 37.94
CA ARG A 138 18.31 -20.14 38.08
C ARG A 138 19.29 -21.06 38.80
N GLN A 139 18.91 -21.60 39.96
CA GLN A 139 19.79 -22.50 40.71
C GLN A 139 20.21 -23.71 39.87
N LYS A 140 19.25 -24.32 39.15
CA LYS A 140 19.55 -25.43 38.24
C LYS A 140 20.49 -25.03 37.11
N PHE A 141 20.30 -23.84 36.52
CA PHE A 141 21.18 -23.32 35.48
C PHE A 141 22.59 -23.06 35.96
N LEU A 142 22.76 -22.47 37.15
CA LEU A 142 24.09 -22.21 37.71
C LEU A 142 24.82 -23.52 38.02
N ALA A 143 24.15 -24.49 38.65
CA ALA A 143 24.73 -25.80 38.93
C ALA A 143 25.11 -26.56 37.64
N GLY A 144 24.27 -26.48 36.61
CA GLY A 144 24.56 -27.06 35.30
C GLY A 144 25.73 -26.38 34.59
N ALA A 145 25.81 -25.05 34.66
CA ALA A 145 26.90 -24.27 34.08
C ALA A 145 28.24 -24.55 34.78
N GLU A 146 28.24 -24.65 36.10
CA GLU A 146 29.42 -25.03 36.89
C GLU A 146 29.91 -26.44 36.53
N ALA A 147 28.99 -27.41 36.45
CA ALA A 147 29.31 -28.78 36.02
C ALA A 147 29.90 -28.84 34.59
N GLN A 148 29.65 -27.81 33.79
CA GLN A 148 30.18 -27.66 32.44
C GLN A 148 31.46 -26.80 32.34
N GLY A 149 32.00 -26.36 33.48
CA GLY A 149 33.23 -25.59 33.59
C GLY A 149 33.07 -24.08 33.37
N ILE A 150 31.86 -23.54 33.51
CA ILE A 150 31.59 -22.10 33.38
C ILE A 150 31.62 -21.46 34.76
N GLU A 151 32.35 -20.35 34.90
CA GLU A 151 32.40 -19.59 36.16
C GLU A 151 31.00 -19.10 36.58
N VAL A 152 30.67 -19.28 37.86
CA VAL A 152 29.35 -18.95 38.42
C VAL A 152 28.96 -17.49 38.12
N GLN A 153 29.90 -16.54 38.26
CA GLN A 153 29.64 -15.12 37.98
C GLN A 153 29.26 -14.86 36.52
N VAL A 154 29.87 -15.60 35.59
CA VAL A 154 29.54 -15.52 34.16
C VAL A 154 28.16 -16.13 33.91
N ALA A 155 27.88 -17.27 34.51
CA ALA A 155 26.58 -17.94 34.39
C ALA A 155 25.43 -17.09 34.96
N GLU A 156 25.64 -16.39 36.08
CA GLU A 156 24.67 -15.45 36.66
C GLU A 156 24.34 -14.32 35.69
N LYS A 157 25.37 -13.66 35.15
CA LYS A 157 25.18 -12.59 34.16
C LYS A 157 24.45 -13.07 32.90
N ILE A 158 24.74 -14.28 32.43
CA ILE A 158 24.05 -14.88 31.28
C ILE A 158 22.57 -15.12 31.62
N PHE A 159 22.26 -15.60 32.82
CA PHE A 159 20.88 -15.81 33.25
C PHE A 159 20.11 -14.49 33.38
N ASP A 160 20.73 -13.47 33.99
CA ASP A 160 20.16 -12.12 34.08
C ASP A 160 19.82 -11.56 32.68
N LEU A 161 20.75 -11.75 31.72
CA LEU A 161 20.58 -11.33 30.34
C LEU A 161 19.40 -12.05 29.67
N MET A 162 19.29 -13.37 29.85
CA MET A 162 18.15 -14.14 29.34
C MET A 162 16.82 -13.66 29.94
N GLU A 163 16.77 -13.41 31.24
CA GLU A 163 15.56 -12.94 31.93
C GLU A 163 15.12 -11.56 31.43
N TYR A 164 16.07 -10.63 31.27
CA TYR A 164 15.83 -9.30 30.73
C TYR A 164 15.23 -9.38 29.30
N PHE A 165 15.80 -10.20 28.43
CA PHE A 165 15.36 -10.29 27.04
C PHE A 165 14.16 -11.20 26.79
N ALA A 166 13.88 -12.16 27.67
CA ALA A 166 12.73 -13.05 27.52
C ALA A 166 11.38 -12.31 27.52
N GLY A 167 11.32 -11.10 28.10
CA GLY A 167 10.17 -10.21 27.99
C GLY A 167 9.91 -9.69 26.56
N TYR A 168 10.94 -9.68 25.71
CA TYR A 168 10.91 -9.19 24.33
C TYR A 168 11.11 -10.28 23.27
N GLY A 169 11.63 -11.44 23.69
CA GLY A 169 12.01 -12.56 22.83
C GLY A 169 10.89 -13.00 21.87
N PHE A 170 11.23 -13.09 20.60
CA PHE A 170 10.29 -13.44 19.54
C PHE A 170 10.42 -14.91 19.12
N ASN A 171 9.38 -15.48 18.54
CA ASN A 171 9.43 -16.86 18.05
C ASN A 171 10.10 -16.91 16.67
N LYS A 172 11.24 -17.59 16.54
CA LYS A 172 12.05 -17.59 15.31
C LYS A 172 11.34 -18.30 14.17
N SER A 173 10.67 -19.43 14.42
CA SER A 173 10.01 -20.19 13.35
C SER A 173 8.87 -19.40 12.71
N HIS A 174 8.07 -18.69 13.50
CA HIS A 174 7.05 -17.76 13.00
C HIS A 174 7.68 -16.61 12.21
N SER A 175 8.73 -15.98 12.75
CA SER A 175 9.45 -14.88 12.07
C SER A 175 10.00 -15.33 10.71
N ALA A 176 10.62 -16.50 10.65
CA ALA A 176 11.23 -17.04 9.43
C ALA A 176 10.18 -17.35 8.36
N ALA A 177 9.04 -17.95 8.75
CA ALA A 177 7.95 -18.25 7.81
C ALA A 177 7.37 -16.98 7.18
N TYR A 178 7.19 -15.92 7.97
CA TYR A 178 6.65 -14.65 7.46
C TYR A 178 7.68 -13.85 6.66
N ALA A 179 8.95 -13.87 7.09
CA ALA A 179 10.05 -13.31 6.31
C ALA A 179 10.12 -13.94 4.93
N LEU A 180 9.83 -15.24 4.80
CA LEU A 180 9.84 -15.93 3.51
C LEU A 180 8.76 -15.40 2.55
N VAL A 181 7.56 -15.12 3.07
CA VAL A 181 6.49 -14.47 2.29
C VAL A 181 6.87 -13.05 1.91
N ALA A 182 7.47 -12.30 2.83
CA ALA A 182 8.00 -10.95 2.54
C ALA A 182 9.06 -11.01 1.43
N TYR A 183 9.98 -11.96 1.48
CA TYR A 183 11.00 -12.16 0.45
C TYR A 183 10.39 -12.55 -0.90
N TRP A 184 9.42 -13.46 -0.94
CA TRP A 184 8.74 -13.82 -2.19
C TRP A 184 8.00 -12.64 -2.82
N THR A 185 7.28 -11.85 -2.03
CA THR A 185 6.62 -10.64 -2.54
C THR A 185 7.63 -9.60 -3.03
N ALA A 186 8.76 -9.43 -2.35
CA ALA A 186 9.87 -8.61 -2.81
C ALA A 186 10.46 -9.12 -4.13
N TYR A 187 10.65 -10.43 -4.25
CA TYR A 187 11.18 -11.08 -5.45
C TYR A 187 10.29 -10.82 -6.65
N PHE A 188 8.97 -11.01 -6.53
CA PHE A 188 8.04 -10.75 -7.61
C PHE A 188 7.98 -9.26 -7.97
N LYS A 189 8.03 -8.35 -6.99
CA LYS A 189 8.09 -6.92 -7.28
C LYS A 189 9.37 -6.53 -8.03
N ALA A 190 10.51 -7.10 -7.65
CA ALA A 190 11.81 -6.78 -8.26
C ALA A 190 11.97 -7.38 -9.67
N ASN A 191 11.45 -8.60 -9.89
CA ASN A 191 11.71 -9.36 -11.12
C ASN A 191 10.55 -9.35 -12.13
N TYR A 192 9.31 -9.17 -11.65
CA TYR A 192 8.09 -9.14 -12.47
C TYR A 192 7.19 -7.97 -12.02
N PRO A 193 7.70 -6.72 -12.04
CA PRO A 193 7.05 -5.58 -11.40
C PRO A 193 5.64 -5.32 -11.94
N GLN A 194 5.42 -5.41 -13.25
CA GLN A 194 4.13 -5.15 -13.89
C GLN A 194 3.06 -6.17 -13.46
N ALA A 195 3.36 -7.48 -13.57
CA ALA A 195 2.50 -8.56 -13.09
C ALA A 195 2.24 -8.47 -11.58
N PHE A 196 3.28 -8.20 -10.79
CA PHE A 196 3.16 -8.05 -9.34
C PHE A 196 2.23 -6.90 -8.98
N MET A 197 2.41 -5.73 -9.59
CA MET A 197 1.59 -4.56 -9.33
C MET A 197 0.13 -4.77 -9.80
N ALA A 198 -0.09 -5.46 -10.92
CA ALA A 198 -1.44 -5.83 -11.36
C ALA A 198 -2.15 -6.77 -10.35
N ALA A 199 -1.43 -7.78 -9.85
CA ALA A 199 -1.93 -8.67 -8.80
C ALA A 199 -2.18 -7.94 -7.48
N LEU A 200 -1.27 -7.03 -7.10
CA LEU A 200 -1.38 -6.22 -5.89
C LEU A 200 -2.61 -5.29 -5.95
N LEU A 201 -2.80 -4.55 -7.05
CA LEU A 201 -3.98 -3.71 -7.29
C LEU A 201 -5.28 -4.53 -7.23
N THR A 202 -5.25 -5.72 -7.82
CA THR A 202 -6.38 -6.66 -7.76
C THR A 202 -6.70 -7.10 -6.33
N SER A 203 -5.69 -7.35 -5.50
CA SER A 203 -5.87 -7.80 -4.11
C SER A 203 -6.53 -6.77 -3.19
N VAL A 204 -6.51 -5.49 -3.58
CA VAL A 204 -7.06 -4.37 -2.80
C VAL A 204 -8.27 -3.70 -3.46
N ILE A 205 -8.89 -4.36 -4.45
CA ILE A 205 -10.16 -3.92 -5.01
C ILE A 205 -11.18 -3.74 -3.88
N GLY A 206 -11.87 -2.60 -3.87
CA GLY A 206 -12.77 -2.20 -2.80
C GLY A 206 -12.13 -1.32 -1.72
N ASN A 207 -10.81 -1.15 -1.73
CA ASN A 207 -10.09 -0.19 -0.89
C ASN A 207 -9.47 0.92 -1.76
N SER A 208 -10.24 1.98 -2.03
CA SER A 208 -9.82 3.08 -2.90
C SER A 208 -8.54 3.78 -2.46
N ASP A 209 -8.30 3.88 -1.14
CA ASP A 209 -7.08 4.49 -0.60
C ASP A 209 -5.84 3.67 -0.98
N LYS A 210 -5.91 2.34 -0.84
CA LYS A 210 -4.81 1.45 -1.25
C LYS A 210 -4.64 1.38 -2.77
N VAL A 211 -5.74 1.39 -3.52
CA VAL A 211 -5.69 1.43 -4.99
C VAL A 211 -4.97 2.70 -5.45
N GLY A 212 -5.33 3.88 -4.90
CA GLY A 212 -4.63 5.14 -5.18
C GLY A 212 -3.15 5.07 -4.85
N LEU A 213 -2.82 4.62 -3.64
CA LEU A 213 -1.43 4.46 -3.19
C LEU A 213 -0.58 3.60 -4.13
N TYR A 214 -1.12 2.47 -4.59
CA TYR A 214 -0.38 1.56 -5.47
C TYR A 214 -0.36 2.03 -6.93
N ILE A 215 -1.32 2.84 -7.38
CA ILE A 215 -1.26 3.49 -8.69
C ILE A 215 -0.16 4.55 -8.71
N GLU A 216 0.00 5.33 -7.64
CA GLU A 216 1.14 6.25 -7.52
C GLU A 216 2.47 5.50 -7.49
N GLU A 217 2.53 4.33 -6.85
CA GLU A 217 3.72 3.48 -6.92
C GLU A 217 3.99 2.97 -8.34
N CYS A 218 2.97 2.56 -9.10
CA CYS A 218 3.13 2.22 -10.51
C CYS A 218 3.72 3.39 -11.30
N LYS A 219 3.20 4.61 -11.12
CA LYS A 219 3.74 5.83 -11.77
C LYS A 219 5.21 6.06 -11.40
N ARG A 220 5.56 5.93 -10.12
CA ARG A 220 6.96 6.05 -9.65
C ARG A 220 7.88 4.99 -10.26
N MET A 221 7.37 3.78 -10.47
CA MET A 221 8.08 2.68 -11.13
C MET A 221 8.11 2.81 -12.66
N GLY A 222 7.48 3.83 -13.24
CA GLY A 222 7.37 4.02 -14.69
C GLY A 222 6.39 3.05 -15.37
N ILE A 223 5.44 2.48 -14.64
CA ILE A 223 4.42 1.55 -15.14
C ILE A 223 3.12 2.33 -15.36
N PRO A 224 2.70 2.58 -16.62
CA PRO A 224 1.45 3.28 -16.89
C PRO A 224 0.25 2.47 -16.39
N VAL A 225 -0.74 3.15 -15.80
CA VAL A 225 -2.03 2.54 -15.46
C VAL A 225 -3.09 3.12 -16.38
N TYR A 226 -3.56 2.32 -17.33
CA TYR A 226 -4.56 2.76 -18.30
C TYR A 226 -5.97 2.71 -17.71
N PRO A 227 -6.87 3.67 -18.04
CA PRO A 227 -8.28 3.64 -17.64
C PRO A 227 -9.00 2.34 -18.00
N PRO A 228 -10.15 2.03 -17.38
CA PRO A 228 -10.94 0.90 -17.86
C PRO A 228 -11.38 1.11 -19.30
N ASP A 229 -11.64 0.02 -20.03
CA ASP A 229 -12.20 0.06 -21.38
C ASP A 229 -13.05 -1.21 -21.62
N VAL A 230 -14.31 -1.05 -22.03
CA VAL A 230 -15.22 -2.18 -22.28
C VAL A 230 -14.68 -3.15 -23.33
N ASN A 231 -13.84 -2.68 -24.25
CA ASN A 231 -13.24 -3.47 -25.31
C ASN A 231 -11.88 -4.09 -24.95
N LYS A 232 -11.22 -3.66 -23.86
CA LYS A 232 -9.86 -4.12 -23.50
C LYS A 232 -9.75 -4.69 -22.09
N SER A 233 -10.42 -4.08 -21.13
CA SER A 233 -10.34 -4.48 -19.72
C SER A 233 -10.84 -5.89 -19.49
N GLN A 234 -10.22 -6.55 -18.52
CA GLN A 234 -10.65 -7.82 -17.95
C GLN A 234 -11.38 -7.58 -16.62
N ILE A 235 -11.79 -8.65 -15.94
CA ILE A 235 -12.42 -8.56 -14.61
C ILE A 235 -11.46 -7.86 -13.63
N LYS A 236 -10.20 -8.28 -13.61
CA LYS A 236 -9.16 -7.84 -12.69
C LYS A 236 -8.16 -6.94 -13.40
N PHE A 237 -7.31 -6.24 -12.65
CA PHE A 237 -6.19 -5.50 -13.25
C PHE A 237 -5.30 -6.47 -14.01
N THR A 238 -4.96 -6.12 -15.24
CA THR A 238 -4.25 -7.03 -16.17
C THR A 238 -3.14 -6.27 -16.89
N GLU A 239 -2.04 -6.96 -17.18
CA GLU A 239 -0.93 -6.42 -17.95
C GLU A 239 -1.39 -6.09 -19.38
N GLU A 240 -1.03 -4.91 -19.89
CA GLU A 240 -1.31 -4.48 -21.26
C GLU A 240 -0.13 -3.67 -21.78
N GLY A 241 0.58 -4.17 -22.81
CA GLY A 241 1.79 -3.52 -23.32
C GLY A 241 2.81 -3.28 -22.20
N GLU A 242 3.25 -2.03 -22.05
CA GLU A 242 4.20 -1.60 -21.00
C GLU A 242 3.54 -1.29 -19.65
N GLY A 243 2.21 -1.40 -19.55
CA GLY A 243 1.44 -0.92 -18.41
C GLY A 243 0.38 -1.90 -17.89
N ILE A 244 -0.54 -1.38 -17.10
CA ILE A 244 -1.61 -2.16 -16.46
C ILE A 244 -2.95 -1.54 -16.87
N ARG A 245 -3.83 -2.34 -17.43
CA ARG A 245 -5.21 -1.96 -17.73
C ARG A 245 -6.07 -2.10 -16.47
N PHE A 246 -6.84 -1.06 -16.15
CA PHE A 246 -7.77 -1.07 -15.02
C PHE A 246 -8.80 -2.21 -15.14
N GLY A 247 -9.00 -2.96 -14.06
CA GLY A 247 -9.99 -4.04 -14.01
C GLY A 247 -11.41 -3.51 -13.90
N LEU A 248 -12.36 -4.12 -14.61
CA LEU A 248 -13.78 -3.72 -14.56
C LEU A 248 -14.38 -3.88 -13.16
N LEU A 249 -13.89 -4.82 -12.36
CA LEU A 249 -14.35 -5.05 -10.99
C LEU A 249 -14.04 -3.88 -10.04
N ALA A 250 -13.04 -3.05 -10.38
CA ALA A 250 -12.70 -1.87 -9.60
C ALA A 250 -13.58 -0.64 -9.94
N VAL A 251 -14.46 -0.75 -10.94
CA VAL A 251 -15.44 0.30 -11.27
C VAL A 251 -16.64 0.19 -10.32
N LYS A 252 -17.00 1.30 -9.67
CA LYS A 252 -18.13 1.36 -8.73
C LYS A 252 -19.44 0.94 -9.41
N ASN A 253 -20.31 0.26 -8.65
CA ASN A 253 -21.62 -0.25 -9.09
C ASN A 253 -21.57 -1.34 -10.19
N LEU A 254 -20.42 -1.94 -10.45
CA LEU A 254 -20.29 -3.05 -11.40
C LEU A 254 -20.20 -4.39 -10.66
N GLY A 255 -21.13 -5.31 -10.96
CA GLY A 255 -21.13 -6.66 -10.41
C GLY A 255 -20.46 -7.67 -11.33
N GLU A 256 -19.92 -8.76 -10.77
CA GLU A 256 -19.23 -9.80 -11.55
C GLU A 256 -20.08 -10.40 -12.67
N GLY A 257 -21.38 -10.61 -12.45
CA GLY A 257 -22.29 -11.11 -13.48
C GLY A 257 -22.42 -10.16 -14.68
N ALA A 258 -22.48 -8.85 -14.43
CA ALA A 258 -22.51 -7.85 -15.50
C ALA A 258 -21.18 -7.83 -16.27
N ILE A 259 -20.06 -7.94 -15.56
CA ILE A 259 -18.72 -7.99 -16.16
C ILE A 259 -18.57 -9.24 -17.04
N ALA A 260 -18.98 -10.41 -16.54
CA ALA A 260 -18.93 -11.65 -17.30
C ALA A 260 -19.74 -11.55 -18.61
N ALA A 261 -20.93 -10.94 -18.56
CA ALA A 261 -21.73 -10.70 -19.75
C ALA A 261 -21.07 -9.72 -20.75
N ILE A 262 -20.44 -8.65 -20.26
CA ILE A 262 -19.66 -7.73 -21.10
C ILE A 262 -18.54 -8.49 -21.83
N LEU A 263 -17.77 -9.30 -21.11
CA LEU A 263 -16.67 -10.07 -21.68
C LEU A 263 -17.15 -11.09 -22.71
N GLN A 264 -18.20 -11.85 -22.38
CA GLN A 264 -18.80 -12.85 -23.27
C GLN A 264 -19.37 -12.21 -24.54
N GLU A 265 -20.08 -11.09 -24.44
CA GLU A 265 -20.61 -10.42 -25.63
C GLU A 265 -19.47 -9.89 -26.49
N ARG A 266 -18.44 -9.28 -25.91
CA ARG A 266 -17.30 -8.73 -26.64
C ARG A 266 -16.54 -9.76 -27.47
N GLU A 267 -16.48 -11.03 -27.03
CA GLU A 267 -15.83 -12.10 -27.79
C GLU A 267 -16.43 -12.28 -29.20
N LYS A 268 -17.71 -11.95 -29.39
CA LYS A 268 -18.37 -12.00 -30.70
C LYS A 268 -17.91 -10.87 -31.63
N ALA A 269 -17.76 -9.66 -31.08
CA ALA A 269 -17.29 -8.47 -31.78
C ALA A 269 -17.02 -7.32 -30.78
N PRO A 270 -16.07 -6.41 -31.04
CA PRO A 270 -15.91 -5.20 -30.25
C PRO A 270 -17.20 -4.36 -30.22
N PHE A 271 -17.45 -3.67 -29.11
CA PHE A 271 -18.51 -2.67 -29.02
C PHE A 271 -18.14 -1.44 -29.82
N THR A 272 -19.02 -1.01 -30.72
CA THR A 272 -18.79 0.14 -31.60
C THR A 272 -19.38 1.45 -31.05
N SER A 273 -20.39 1.35 -30.19
CA SER A 273 -21.04 2.51 -29.57
C SER A 273 -21.78 2.17 -28.28
N LEU A 274 -22.32 3.18 -27.59
CA LEU A 274 -23.12 2.98 -26.38
C LEU A 274 -24.43 2.24 -26.71
N SER A 275 -25.04 2.55 -27.85
CA SER A 275 -26.23 1.88 -28.37
C SER A 275 -25.95 0.43 -28.72
N ASP A 276 -24.82 0.13 -29.39
CA ASP A 276 -24.42 -1.26 -29.65
C ASP A 276 -24.23 -2.04 -28.33
N PHE A 277 -23.57 -1.42 -27.35
CA PHE A 277 -23.37 -2.00 -26.03
C PHE A 277 -24.68 -2.31 -25.31
N CYS A 278 -25.59 -1.33 -25.20
CA CYS A 278 -26.89 -1.50 -24.54
C CYS A 278 -27.83 -2.46 -25.29
N ARG A 279 -27.73 -2.55 -26.63
CA ARG A 279 -28.56 -3.46 -27.45
C ARG A 279 -28.14 -4.94 -27.30
N ARG A 280 -26.84 -5.18 -27.09
CA ARG A 280 -26.27 -6.52 -26.99
C ARG A 280 -26.38 -7.10 -25.58
N LEU A 281 -26.33 -6.25 -24.55
CA LEU A 281 -26.44 -6.68 -23.16
C LEU A 281 -27.88 -6.55 -22.66
N ASP A 282 -28.43 -7.64 -22.10
CA ASP A 282 -29.77 -7.62 -21.53
C ASP A 282 -29.84 -6.61 -20.36
N PRO A 283 -30.80 -5.66 -20.34
CA PRO A 283 -30.99 -4.71 -19.24
C PRO A 283 -31.24 -5.33 -17.86
N GLY A 284 -31.62 -6.61 -17.80
CA GLY A 284 -31.71 -7.41 -16.57
C GLY A 284 -30.37 -7.84 -16.02
N VAL A 285 -29.31 -7.87 -16.84
CA VAL A 285 -27.94 -8.20 -16.45
C VAL A 285 -27.13 -6.94 -16.13
N ILE A 286 -27.32 -5.87 -16.91
CA ILE A 286 -26.67 -4.58 -16.68
C ILE A 286 -27.71 -3.45 -16.55
N ASN A 287 -27.76 -2.83 -15.38
CA ASN A 287 -28.68 -1.74 -15.11
C ASN A 287 -28.12 -0.38 -15.58
N LYS A 288 -28.99 0.63 -15.73
CA LYS A 288 -28.63 1.99 -16.18
C LYS A 288 -27.51 2.61 -15.34
N ARG A 289 -27.50 2.39 -14.02
CA ARG A 289 -26.49 2.91 -13.10
C ARG A 289 -25.10 2.31 -13.35
N ALA A 290 -25.03 1.03 -13.70
CA ALA A 290 -23.80 0.36 -14.09
C ALA A 290 -23.25 0.94 -15.41
N VAL A 291 -24.12 1.15 -16.41
CA VAL A 291 -23.73 1.79 -17.67
C VAL A 291 -23.24 3.23 -17.44
N GLU A 292 -23.95 4.01 -16.64
CA GLU A 292 -23.53 5.37 -16.25
C GLU A 292 -22.16 5.36 -15.57
N SER A 293 -21.92 4.38 -14.69
CA SER A 293 -20.64 4.22 -13.99
C SER A 293 -19.50 3.92 -14.97
N LEU A 294 -19.72 3.06 -15.96
CA LEU A 294 -18.75 2.77 -17.03
C LEU A 294 -18.46 4.02 -17.88
N ILE A 295 -19.47 4.80 -18.24
CA ILE A 295 -19.29 6.06 -18.99
C ILE A 295 -18.43 7.04 -18.19
N LYS A 296 -18.79 7.30 -16.93
CA LYS A 296 -18.08 8.23 -16.06
C LYS A 296 -16.66 7.77 -15.71
N ALA A 297 -16.45 6.46 -15.62
CA ALA A 297 -15.13 5.83 -15.51
C ALA A 297 -14.26 5.96 -16.77
N GLY A 298 -14.83 6.38 -17.92
CA GLY A 298 -14.12 6.45 -19.19
C GLY A 298 -14.01 5.11 -19.92
N ALA A 299 -14.80 4.10 -19.55
CA ALA A 299 -14.72 2.76 -20.13
C ALA A 299 -15.13 2.68 -21.61
N PHE A 300 -15.66 3.74 -22.19
CA PHE A 300 -16.08 3.78 -23.59
C PHE A 300 -15.14 4.57 -24.50
N ALA A 301 -13.91 4.90 -24.05
CA ALA A 301 -12.97 5.66 -24.86
C ALA A 301 -12.74 5.07 -26.26
N SER A 302 -12.74 3.74 -26.38
CA SER A 302 -12.63 3.01 -27.65
C SER A 302 -13.77 3.22 -28.66
N THR A 303 -14.95 3.72 -28.25
CA THR A 303 -16.09 3.97 -29.15
C THR A 303 -16.03 5.33 -29.85
N GLY A 304 -15.09 6.21 -29.44
CA GLY A 304 -14.87 7.53 -30.04
C GLY A 304 -15.89 8.61 -29.65
N GLN A 305 -16.85 8.31 -28.76
CA GLN A 305 -17.80 9.30 -28.25
C GLN A 305 -17.30 9.98 -26.98
N THR A 306 -17.65 11.25 -26.80
CA THR A 306 -17.38 11.98 -25.56
C THR A 306 -18.24 11.46 -24.42
N ARG A 307 -17.72 11.51 -23.18
CA ARG A 307 -18.48 11.13 -21.99
C ARG A 307 -19.75 11.94 -21.87
N ARG A 308 -19.70 13.24 -22.21
CA ARG A 308 -20.89 14.09 -22.25
C ARG A 308 -21.96 13.60 -23.22
N ALA A 309 -21.60 13.30 -24.47
CA ALA A 309 -22.55 12.77 -25.45
C ALA A 309 -23.22 11.47 -24.97
N MET A 310 -22.43 10.59 -24.36
CA MET A 310 -22.93 9.32 -23.82
C MET A 310 -23.85 9.51 -22.61
N ILE A 311 -23.54 10.44 -21.69
CA ILE A 311 -24.40 10.72 -20.55
C ILE A 311 -25.72 11.36 -20.98
N GLU A 312 -25.68 12.31 -21.92
CA GLU A 312 -26.89 12.98 -22.43
C GLU A 312 -27.81 12.00 -23.19
N SER A 313 -27.24 11.06 -23.95
CA SER A 313 -28.00 10.05 -24.72
C SER A 313 -28.41 8.81 -23.90
N LEU A 314 -27.76 8.52 -22.77
CA LEU A 314 -27.99 7.32 -21.96
C LEU A 314 -29.48 7.06 -21.63
N PRO A 315 -30.31 8.05 -21.22
CA PRO A 315 -31.72 7.80 -20.94
C PRO A 315 -32.48 7.19 -22.12
N THR A 316 -32.30 7.78 -23.31
CA THR A 316 -32.97 7.35 -24.54
C THR A 316 -32.43 6.01 -25.03
N VAL A 317 -31.10 5.84 -25.06
CA VAL A 317 -30.46 4.59 -25.49
C VAL A 317 -30.88 3.43 -24.59
N PHE A 318 -30.91 3.65 -23.27
CA PHE A 318 -31.29 2.60 -22.32
C PHE A 318 -32.77 2.23 -22.42
N GLU A 319 -33.67 3.21 -22.57
CA GLU A 319 -35.11 2.94 -22.78
C GLU A 319 -35.36 2.14 -24.08
N ASN A 320 -34.67 2.50 -25.16
CA ASN A 320 -34.76 1.76 -26.42
C ASN A 320 -34.27 0.31 -26.26
N SER A 321 -33.18 0.09 -25.53
CA SER A 321 -32.68 -1.26 -25.25
C SER A 321 -33.67 -2.11 -24.47
N GLN A 322 -34.40 -1.52 -23.52
CA GLN A 322 -35.45 -2.19 -22.75
C GLN A 322 -36.64 -2.58 -23.64
N ARG A 323 -37.08 -1.68 -24.52
CA ARG A 323 -38.16 -1.97 -25.48
C ARG A 323 -37.78 -3.10 -26.43
N LEU A 324 -36.54 -3.10 -26.95
CA LEU A 324 -36.03 -4.16 -27.81
C LEU A 324 -35.94 -5.49 -27.05
N ALA A 325 -35.45 -5.49 -25.82
CA ALA A 325 -35.38 -6.71 -25.00
C ALA A 325 -36.78 -7.28 -24.71
N ALA A 326 -37.77 -6.43 -24.42
CA ALA A 326 -39.16 -6.85 -24.24
C ALA A 326 -39.75 -7.47 -25.52
N ALA A 327 -39.59 -6.80 -26.67
CA ALA A 327 -40.07 -7.29 -27.95
C ALA A 327 -39.40 -8.64 -28.37
N ARG A 328 -38.14 -8.88 -27.95
CA ARG A 328 -37.46 -10.18 -28.16
C ARG A 328 -38.08 -11.28 -27.31
N ARG A 329 -38.35 -10.99 -26.02
CA ARG A 329 -38.97 -11.96 -25.09
C ARG A 329 -40.40 -12.32 -25.48
N GLU A 330 -41.14 -11.35 -26.01
CA GLU A 330 -42.51 -11.54 -26.49
C GLU A 330 -42.59 -12.23 -27.86
N GLY A 331 -41.45 -12.58 -28.48
CA GLY A 331 -41.40 -13.24 -29.79
C GLY A 331 -41.79 -12.35 -30.97
N GLN A 332 -42.16 -11.09 -30.73
CA GLN A 332 -42.59 -10.13 -31.76
C GLN A 332 -41.45 -9.78 -32.73
N LEU A 333 -40.21 -9.73 -32.25
CA LEU A 333 -39.06 -9.45 -33.10
C LEU A 333 -38.75 -10.57 -34.11
N SER A 334 -39.05 -11.84 -33.79
CA SER A 334 -38.80 -12.96 -34.70
C SER A 334 -39.64 -12.92 -35.98
N PHE A 335 -40.78 -12.22 -35.96
CA PHE A 335 -41.67 -12.12 -37.13
C PHE A 335 -41.23 -10.99 -38.07
N PHE A 336 -40.68 -9.90 -37.53
CA PHE A 336 -40.23 -8.75 -38.31
C PHE A 336 -38.76 -8.83 -38.76
N ASP A 337 -37.89 -9.58 -38.06
CA ASP A 337 -36.50 -9.85 -38.52
C ASP A 337 -36.47 -10.69 -39.82
N LEU A 338 -37.53 -11.46 -40.10
CA LEU A 338 -37.66 -12.27 -41.32
C LEU A 338 -37.93 -11.42 -42.58
N GLU A 339 -38.50 -10.23 -42.43
CA GLU A 339 -38.82 -9.31 -43.53
C GLU A 339 -37.71 -8.27 -43.80
N GLY A 340 -36.63 -8.26 -43.00
CA GLY A 340 -35.49 -7.36 -43.20
C GLY A 340 -35.76 -5.87 -42.91
N ASP A 341 -36.99 -5.52 -42.50
CA ASP A 341 -37.48 -4.15 -42.34
C ASP A 341 -37.36 -3.60 -40.90
N PHE A 342 -36.83 -4.39 -39.94
CA PHE A 342 -36.56 -3.88 -38.59
C PHE A 342 -35.26 -3.07 -38.52
N ILE A 343 -35.27 -1.92 -39.19
CA ILE A 343 -34.29 -0.86 -38.99
C ILE A 343 -34.63 -0.21 -37.66
N VAL A 344 -34.01 -0.70 -36.58
CA VAL A 344 -33.98 0.06 -35.32
C VAL A 344 -33.30 1.39 -35.65
N PRO A 345 -33.96 2.55 -35.48
CA PRO A 345 -33.35 3.82 -35.80
C PRO A 345 -32.01 3.94 -35.06
N GLU A 346 -30.94 4.30 -35.78
CA GLU A 346 -29.70 4.77 -35.19
C GLU A 346 -30.04 6.02 -34.36
N THR A 347 -30.38 5.81 -33.10
CA THR A 347 -30.85 6.85 -32.17
C THR A 347 -29.69 7.60 -31.51
N GLU A 348 -28.45 7.25 -31.84
CA GLU A 348 -27.30 8.03 -31.44
C GLU A 348 -27.14 9.22 -32.38
N ASP A 349 -27.58 10.36 -31.87
CA ASP A 349 -27.19 11.66 -32.39
C ASP A 349 -25.67 11.81 -32.29
N ARG A 350 -24.97 11.50 -33.38
CA ARG A 350 -23.51 11.61 -33.52
C ARG A 350 -23.02 13.05 -33.67
N ARG A 351 -23.86 14.06 -33.41
CA ARG A 351 -23.40 15.45 -33.40
C ARG A 351 -22.24 15.59 -32.41
N PRO A 352 -21.14 16.27 -32.79
CA PRO A 352 -20.04 16.50 -31.87
C PRO A 352 -20.52 17.29 -30.66
N VAL A 353 -20.59 16.63 -29.50
CA VAL A 353 -20.86 17.30 -28.22
C VAL A 353 -19.51 17.61 -27.58
N GLU A 354 -19.29 18.89 -27.29
CA GLU A 354 -18.10 19.35 -26.56
C GLU A 354 -17.95 18.57 -25.24
N GLU A 355 -16.77 18.01 -25.01
CA GLU A 355 -16.52 17.22 -23.81
C GLU A 355 -16.60 18.07 -22.53
N TYR A 356 -16.86 17.41 -21.39
CA TYR A 356 -16.81 18.08 -20.10
C TYR A 356 -15.43 18.73 -19.83
N PRO A 357 -15.40 19.81 -19.03
CA PRO A 357 -14.14 20.38 -18.56
C PRO A 357 -13.29 19.34 -17.82
N PRO A 358 -11.95 19.42 -17.88
CA PRO A 358 -11.06 18.45 -17.24
C PRO A 358 -11.35 18.21 -15.75
N ALA A 359 -11.70 19.26 -15.00
CA ALA A 359 -12.04 19.15 -13.58
C ALA A 359 -13.26 18.24 -13.34
N THR A 360 -14.28 18.33 -14.20
CA THR A 360 -15.48 17.48 -14.14
C THR A 360 -15.15 16.04 -14.48
N LEU A 361 -14.28 15.81 -15.47
CA LEU A 361 -13.81 14.47 -15.83
C LEU A 361 -13.03 13.80 -14.70
N LEU A 362 -12.11 14.54 -14.07
CA LEU A 362 -11.35 14.06 -12.93
C LEU A 362 -12.26 13.76 -11.73
N ALA A 363 -13.28 14.59 -11.48
CA ALA A 363 -14.27 14.33 -10.44
C ALA A 363 -15.05 13.03 -10.70
N MET A 364 -15.43 12.76 -11.97
CA MET A 364 -16.06 11.50 -12.36
C MET A 364 -15.14 10.30 -12.16
N GLU A 365 -13.86 10.41 -12.57
CA GLU A 365 -12.87 9.34 -12.33
C GLU A 365 -12.72 9.07 -10.84
N LYS A 366 -12.59 10.11 -10.02
CA LYS A 366 -12.50 9.96 -8.57
C LYS A 366 -13.73 9.28 -7.98
N GLU A 367 -14.93 9.67 -8.39
CA GLU A 367 -16.16 9.13 -7.84
C GLU A 367 -16.37 7.64 -8.20
N TYR A 368 -16.00 7.24 -9.42
CA TYR A 368 -16.31 5.90 -9.95
C TYR A 368 -15.14 4.94 -9.96
N LEU A 369 -13.90 5.44 -9.90
CA LEU A 369 -12.66 4.64 -9.83
C LEU A 369 -11.94 4.80 -8.47
N GLY A 370 -12.26 5.84 -7.70
CA GLY A 370 -11.57 6.18 -6.45
C GLY A 370 -10.26 6.97 -6.64
N VAL A 371 -9.82 7.16 -7.89
CA VAL A 371 -8.49 7.66 -8.25
C VAL A 371 -8.55 8.53 -9.51
N TYR A 372 -7.53 9.37 -9.70
CA TYR A 372 -7.32 10.13 -10.93
C TYR A 372 -6.38 9.37 -11.87
N LEU A 373 -6.85 9.01 -13.07
CA LEU A 373 -6.04 8.26 -14.04
C LEU A 373 -5.57 9.14 -15.19
N THR A 374 -6.44 10.01 -15.71
CA THR A 374 -6.16 10.76 -16.94
C THR A 374 -5.46 12.10 -16.72
N GLY A 375 -5.29 12.54 -15.48
CA GLY A 375 -4.62 13.79 -15.14
C GLY A 375 -4.44 13.98 -13.63
N ASN A 376 -3.91 15.14 -13.24
CA ASN A 376 -3.76 15.54 -11.84
C ASN A 376 -4.58 16.82 -11.58
N PRO A 377 -5.31 16.93 -10.45
CA PRO A 377 -6.04 18.16 -10.09
C PRO A 377 -5.17 19.44 -10.08
N LEU A 378 -3.85 19.31 -9.96
CA LEU A 378 -2.89 20.42 -10.02
C LEU A 378 -2.53 20.88 -11.42
N ASP A 379 -2.84 20.11 -12.47
CA ASP A 379 -2.45 20.47 -13.84
C ASP A 379 -2.86 21.90 -14.23
N PRO A 380 -4.08 22.38 -13.94
CA PRO A 380 -4.48 23.77 -14.22
C PRO A 380 -3.70 24.84 -13.42
N TRP A 381 -3.05 24.44 -12.33
CA TRP A 381 -2.38 25.32 -11.38
C TRP A 381 -0.86 25.36 -11.54
N LYS A 382 -0.26 24.39 -12.25
CA LYS A 382 1.20 24.28 -12.47
C LYS A 382 1.83 25.60 -12.94
N GLU A 383 1.28 26.23 -13.97
CA GLU A 383 1.81 27.52 -14.45
C GLU A 383 1.68 28.65 -13.43
N LYS A 384 0.55 28.70 -12.72
CA LYS A 384 0.30 29.73 -11.71
C LYS A 384 1.25 29.56 -10.54
N PHE A 385 1.50 28.34 -10.08
CA PHE A 385 2.46 28.05 -9.02
C PHE A 385 3.87 28.50 -9.43
N LYS A 386 4.30 28.12 -10.64
CA LYS A 386 5.60 28.53 -11.18
C LYS A 386 5.73 30.06 -11.29
N LYS A 387 4.71 30.76 -11.82
CA LYS A 387 4.70 32.23 -11.96
C LYS A 387 4.73 32.96 -10.60
N ASN A 388 4.14 32.35 -9.57
CA ASN A 388 4.14 32.91 -8.20
C ASN A 388 5.33 32.43 -7.36
N GLY A 389 6.29 31.73 -7.95
CA GLY A 389 7.47 31.22 -7.23
C GLY A 389 7.13 30.24 -6.12
N ILE A 390 6.03 29.49 -6.25
CA ILE A 390 5.69 28.39 -5.33
C ILE A 390 6.58 27.20 -5.74
N PRO A 391 7.55 26.80 -4.89
CA PRO A 391 8.43 25.68 -5.17
C PRO A 391 7.66 24.36 -5.17
N SER A 392 8.25 23.33 -5.79
CA SER A 392 7.74 21.97 -5.69
C SER A 392 7.86 21.44 -4.26
N ILE A 393 7.03 20.46 -3.90
CA ILE A 393 7.09 19.87 -2.55
C ILE A 393 8.44 19.22 -2.29
N MET A 394 9.06 18.60 -3.30
CA MET A 394 10.41 18.04 -3.15
C MET A 394 11.44 19.13 -2.83
N GLU A 395 11.42 20.27 -3.52
CA GLU A 395 12.31 21.40 -3.20
C GLU A 395 12.13 21.93 -1.77
N ILE A 396 10.89 21.90 -1.25
CA ILE A 396 10.61 22.27 0.14
C ILE A 396 11.20 21.23 1.10
N ILE A 397 11.05 19.93 0.78
CA ILE A 397 11.58 18.84 1.59
C ILE A 397 13.11 18.82 1.58
N GLU A 398 13.76 19.21 0.49
CA GLU A 398 15.22 19.32 0.40
C GLU A 398 15.79 20.56 1.13
N ASP A 399 14.94 21.53 1.52
CA ASP A 399 15.39 22.69 2.28
C ASP A 399 15.56 22.36 3.77
N ASP A 400 16.80 22.35 4.25
CA ASP A 400 17.14 22.06 5.66
C ASP A 400 17.00 23.26 6.59
N ARG A 401 16.56 24.42 6.09
CA ARG A 401 16.40 25.62 6.91
C ARG A 401 14.97 25.72 7.43
N GLU A 402 14.82 25.88 8.74
CA GLU A 402 13.55 26.31 9.32
C GLU A 402 13.19 27.71 8.82
N ARG A 403 12.29 27.79 7.84
CA ARG A 403 11.81 29.06 7.29
C ARG A 403 10.33 29.03 6.98
N GLN A 404 9.79 30.22 6.75
CA GLN A 404 8.48 30.38 6.15
C GLN A 404 8.52 29.93 4.69
N VAL A 405 7.59 29.04 4.32
CA VAL A 405 7.41 28.52 2.97
C VAL A 405 5.94 28.63 2.56
N VAL A 406 5.73 28.74 1.25
CA VAL A 406 4.41 28.65 0.62
C VAL A 406 4.43 27.41 -0.26
N ALA A 407 3.53 26.47 0.02
CA ALA A 407 3.41 25.20 -0.68
C ALA A 407 2.03 25.12 -1.35
N GLY A 408 1.97 24.58 -2.56
CA GLY A 408 0.72 24.35 -3.28
C GLY A 408 0.56 22.87 -3.63
N GLY A 409 -0.62 22.31 -3.44
CA GLY A 409 -0.85 20.88 -3.66
C GLY A 409 -2.30 20.46 -3.50
N VAL A 410 -2.56 19.17 -3.68
CA VAL A 410 -3.85 18.53 -3.40
C VAL A 410 -3.85 18.04 -1.96
N VAL A 411 -4.95 18.23 -1.25
CA VAL A 411 -5.14 17.69 0.10
C VAL A 411 -5.49 16.21 0.04
N SER A 412 -4.75 15.38 0.77
CA SER A 412 -5.07 13.98 1.03
C SER A 412 -5.05 13.69 2.53
N ALA A 413 -5.67 12.58 2.95
CA ALA A 413 -5.67 12.09 4.33
C ALA A 413 -6.03 13.13 5.42
N TRP A 414 -6.98 14.03 5.17
CA TRP A 414 -7.46 15.00 6.15
C TRP A 414 -7.99 14.31 7.43
N LYS A 415 -7.34 14.57 8.55
CA LYS A 415 -7.62 13.93 9.84
C LYS A 415 -7.83 14.96 10.93
N ARG A 416 -9.02 14.93 11.54
CA ARG A 416 -9.32 15.71 12.75
C ARG A 416 -8.66 15.07 13.98
N MET A 417 -8.04 15.89 14.81
CA MET A 417 -7.37 15.50 16.03
C MET A 417 -7.83 16.38 17.21
N VAL A 418 -7.65 15.86 18.42
CA VAL A 418 -7.90 16.60 19.67
C VAL A 418 -6.57 16.77 20.39
N THR A 419 -6.22 18.01 20.73
CA THR A 419 -5.03 18.32 21.53
C THR A 419 -5.18 17.80 22.97
N LYS A 420 -4.07 17.67 23.71
CA LYS A 420 -4.11 17.36 25.16
C LYS A 420 -4.95 18.36 25.97
N ALA A 421 -5.10 19.59 25.47
CA ALA A 421 -5.92 20.64 26.06
C ALA A 421 -7.40 20.63 25.60
N GLY A 422 -7.84 19.59 24.88
CA GLY A 422 -9.23 19.42 24.45
C GLY A 422 -9.64 20.24 23.21
N LYS A 423 -8.73 21.05 22.64
CA LYS A 423 -9.02 21.84 21.43
C LYS A 423 -8.87 21.00 20.16
N LEU A 424 -9.73 21.23 19.17
CA LEU A 424 -9.68 20.58 17.86
C LEU A 424 -8.52 21.11 17.03
N MET A 425 -7.88 20.24 16.27
CA MET A 425 -6.85 20.56 15.28
C MET A 425 -6.97 19.57 14.11
N ALA A 426 -6.19 19.76 13.04
CA ALA A 426 -6.13 18.78 11.97
C ALA A 426 -4.70 18.52 11.49
N THR A 427 -4.49 17.35 10.90
CA THR A 427 -3.33 17.05 10.05
C THR A 427 -3.84 16.58 8.70
N PHE A 428 -3.11 16.87 7.64
CA PHE A 428 -3.38 16.34 6.29
C PHE A 428 -2.07 16.24 5.51
N ARG A 429 -2.08 15.52 4.40
CA ARG A 429 -0.97 15.47 3.46
C ARG A 429 -1.22 16.40 2.28
N LEU A 430 -0.24 17.24 1.99
CA LEU A 430 -0.21 18.06 0.79
C LEU A 430 0.63 17.33 -0.25
N GLU A 431 0.05 17.06 -1.42
CA GLU A 431 0.68 16.28 -2.48
C GLU A 431 0.82 17.09 -3.76
N ASP A 432 1.95 16.95 -4.44
CA ASP A 432 2.17 17.41 -5.81
C ASP A 432 2.81 16.30 -6.67
N MET A 433 3.26 16.61 -7.88
CA MET A 433 3.88 15.62 -8.77
C MET A 433 5.29 15.19 -8.34
N THR A 434 5.87 15.83 -7.32
CA THR A 434 7.25 15.66 -6.88
C THR A 434 7.36 15.02 -5.50
N GLY A 435 6.34 15.17 -4.65
CA GLY A 435 6.35 14.61 -3.31
C GLY A 435 5.09 14.86 -2.48
N SER A 436 5.17 14.47 -1.21
CA SER A 436 4.12 14.66 -0.20
C SER A 436 4.71 15.27 1.06
N LEU A 437 4.04 16.28 1.61
CA LEU A 437 4.43 16.96 2.85
C LEU A 437 3.28 16.91 3.86
N GLU A 438 3.54 16.48 5.09
CA GLU A 438 2.52 16.53 6.15
C GLU A 438 2.33 17.98 6.62
N VAL A 439 1.08 18.39 6.75
CA VAL A 439 0.68 19.74 7.15
C VAL A 439 -0.11 19.68 8.44
N LEU A 440 0.36 20.40 9.46
CA LEU A 440 -0.30 20.52 10.76
C LEU A 440 -1.10 21.81 10.83
N VAL A 441 -2.39 21.70 11.14
CA VAL A 441 -3.33 22.82 11.29
C VAL A 441 -3.67 23.00 12.76
N PHE A 442 -3.11 24.04 13.38
CA PHE A 442 -3.36 24.36 14.79
C PHE A 442 -4.81 24.82 15.04
N PRO A 443 -5.32 24.72 16.29
CA PRO A 443 -6.72 24.97 16.61
C PRO A 443 -7.30 26.28 16.09
N LYS A 444 -6.55 27.38 16.20
CA LYS A 444 -6.98 28.69 15.72
C LYS A 444 -7.27 28.70 14.21
N LEU A 445 -6.36 28.13 13.42
CA LEU A 445 -6.52 28.05 11.96
C LEU A 445 -7.59 27.01 11.59
N TYR A 446 -7.72 25.93 12.36
CA TYR A 446 -8.74 24.90 12.14
C TYR A 446 -10.16 25.49 12.21
N GLU A 447 -10.47 26.29 13.23
CA GLU A 447 -11.76 26.96 13.36
C GLU A 447 -12.12 27.78 12.12
N GLU A 448 -11.14 28.45 11.51
CA GLU A 448 -11.34 29.29 10.31
C GLU A 448 -11.58 28.47 9.02
N VAL A 449 -10.97 27.29 8.88
CA VAL A 449 -10.94 26.58 7.57
C VAL A 449 -11.69 25.27 7.53
N HIS A 450 -12.11 24.72 8.68
CA HIS A 450 -12.67 23.37 8.75
C HIS A 450 -13.95 23.17 7.92
N GLU A 451 -14.80 24.19 7.77
CA GLU A 451 -16.04 24.10 6.98
C GLU A 451 -15.76 23.93 5.48
N THR A 452 -14.65 24.49 5.01
CA THR A 452 -14.23 24.40 3.61
C THR A 452 -13.17 23.32 3.41
N ALA A 453 -12.75 22.64 4.47
CA ALA A 453 -11.73 21.62 4.37
C ALA A 453 -12.28 20.32 3.77
N GLY A 454 -11.46 19.68 2.94
CA GLY A 454 -11.78 18.39 2.35
C GLY A 454 -10.60 17.81 1.60
N ASN A 455 -10.55 16.49 1.50
CA ASN A 455 -9.65 15.80 0.58
C ASN A 455 -9.95 16.21 -0.86
N ASP A 456 -8.98 15.97 -1.75
CA ASP A 456 -9.08 16.18 -3.19
C ASP A 456 -9.21 17.66 -3.64
N ARG A 457 -9.13 18.60 -2.68
CA ARG A 457 -9.12 20.03 -2.97
C ARG A 457 -7.71 20.53 -3.21
N VAL A 458 -7.55 21.41 -4.19
CA VAL A 458 -6.30 22.14 -4.40
C VAL A 458 -6.21 23.28 -3.40
N VAL A 459 -5.06 23.41 -2.75
CA VAL A 459 -4.83 24.39 -1.69
C VAL A 459 -3.44 25.00 -1.82
N VAL A 460 -3.32 26.25 -1.36
CA VAL A 460 -2.04 26.89 -1.07
C VAL A 460 -1.93 27.06 0.44
N VAL A 461 -0.86 26.53 1.02
CA VAL A 461 -0.56 26.59 2.45
C VAL A 461 0.67 27.45 2.65
N LYS A 462 0.57 28.44 3.53
CA LYS A 462 1.72 29.19 4.04
C LYS A 462 2.01 28.73 5.47
N GLY A 463 3.24 28.37 5.76
CA GLY A 463 3.60 27.82 7.06
C GLY A 463 5.09 27.88 7.33
N ARG A 464 5.46 27.47 8.54
CA ARG A 464 6.86 27.25 8.90
C ARG A 464 7.20 25.78 8.70
N LEU A 465 8.28 25.50 7.97
CA LEU A 465 8.81 24.16 7.87
C LEU A 465 9.47 23.78 9.21
N ASP A 466 9.02 22.68 9.80
CA ASP A 466 9.58 22.07 11.01
C ASP A 466 10.49 20.92 10.58
N THR A 467 11.78 21.07 10.91
CA THR A 467 12.85 20.12 10.56
C THR A 467 13.36 19.36 11.79
N ALA A 468 12.69 19.48 12.94
CA ALA A 468 13.12 18.82 14.18
C ALA A 468 12.84 17.32 14.19
N GLU A 469 11.89 16.85 13.37
CA GLU A 469 11.56 15.44 13.18
C GLU A 469 12.17 14.88 11.89
N GLU A 470 12.41 13.55 11.83
CA GLU A 470 12.93 12.89 10.62
C GLU A 470 12.02 13.06 9.39
N GLU A 471 10.70 13.16 9.58
CA GLU A 471 9.77 13.58 8.52
C GLU A 471 9.45 15.07 8.73
N LYS A 472 9.90 15.92 7.79
CA LYS A 472 9.63 17.35 7.82
C LYS A 472 8.13 17.61 7.78
N LYS A 473 7.66 18.56 8.59
CA LYS A 473 6.24 18.93 8.68
C LYS A 473 6.06 20.41 8.39
N LEU A 474 4.97 20.77 7.72
CA LEU A 474 4.59 22.16 7.52
C LEU A 474 3.61 22.59 8.61
N LEU A 475 4.05 23.48 9.50
CA LEU A 475 3.20 24.11 10.50
C LEU A 475 2.39 25.23 9.83
N ALA A 476 1.13 24.95 9.50
CA ALA A 476 0.30 25.87 8.75
C ALA A 476 -0.03 27.13 9.56
N SER A 477 0.24 28.28 8.94
CA SER A 477 -0.13 29.61 9.45
C SER A 477 -1.28 30.23 8.67
N GLN A 478 -1.45 29.85 7.40
CA GLN A 478 -2.55 30.29 6.54
C GLN A 478 -2.85 29.22 5.50
N ILE A 479 -4.13 29.01 5.21
CA ILE A 479 -4.61 28.05 4.21
C ILE A 479 -5.57 28.78 3.26
N ARG A 480 -5.36 28.63 1.95
CA ARG A 480 -6.23 29.18 0.92
C ARG A 480 -6.63 28.09 -0.07
N TRP A 481 -7.91 27.75 -0.06
CA TRP A 481 -8.51 26.82 -1.03
C TRP A 481 -8.60 27.47 -2.39
N LEU A 482 -8.16 26.74 -3.42
CA LEU A 482 -8.30 27.16 -4.80
C LEU A 482 -9.60 26.57 -5.37
N SER A 483 -10.25 27.35 -6.23
CA SER A 483 -11.51 27.02 -6.89
C SER A 483 -11.37 27.17 -8.39
#